data_AF-A0A5J4QQL7-F1
#
_entry.id   AF-A0A5J4QQL7-F1
#
_cell.length_a   1.000
_cell.length_b   1.000
_cell.length_c   1.000
_cell.angle_alpha   90.00
_cell.angle_beta   90.00
_cell.angle_gamma   90.00
#
_symmetry.space_group_name_H-M   'P 1'
#
loop_
_entity.id
_entity.type
_entity.pdbx_description
1 polymer ?
#
loop_
_entity_poly.entity_id
_entity_poly.type
_entity_poly.pdbx_seq_one_letter_code
_entity_poly.pdbx_strand_id
1 'polypeptide(L)'
;MGQGKQIVVEHKQTKQQIKFIDAMNYTQPTDLANFAKDFGNNDNESKGLFPYEGITYDNYNYELNKSQPFSIRSFDSQLKNKTMSDDDYQLYLSDAINYATRWDYLQHYNELDTQIMIQPLDNLINWFYQYNVDMLSFMSLAANANAIKYAIAYKDFDLNVNYPQQSKKSTPFILSQSYWNSKVIG
;
A
#
# COMPACT_ATOMS: atom_id res chain seq x y z
N MET A 1 13.79 8.94 -11.21
CA MET A 1 12.75 9.80 -10.58
C MET A 1 12.24 9.06 -9.36
N GLY A 2 12.22 9.69 -8.18
CA GLY A 2 11.68 9.04 -6.99
C GLY A 2 10.17 8.91 -7.13
N GLN A 3 9.63 7.70 -7.06
CA GLN A 3 8.18 7.49 -6.97
C GLN A 3 7.69 8.17 -5.70
N GLY A 4 6.68 9.04 -5.83
CA GLY A 4 6.05 9.69 -4.68
C GLY A 4 5.37 8.64 -3.82
N LYS A 5 5.84 8.45 -2.58
CA LYS A 5 5.34 7.41 -1.67
C LYS A 5 4.00 7.75 -1.02
N GLN A 6 3.67 9.04 -0.98
CA GLN A 6 2.42 9.55 -0.44
C GLN A 6 2.09 10.92 -1.02
N ILE A 7 0.80 11.25 -1.08
CA ILE A 7 0.29 12.59 -1.37
C ILE A 7 -0.61 13.01 -0.22
N VAL A 8 -0.39 14.19 0.34
CA VAL A 8 -1.22 14.74 1.42
C VAL A 8 -1.99 15.93 0.88
N VAL A 9 -3.32 15.87 0.98
CA VAL A 9 -4.22 16.96 0.61
C VAL A 9 -4.77 17.56 1.88
N GLU A 10 -4.50 18.84 2.11
CA GLU A 10 -4.98 19.57 3.28
C GLU A 10 -6.10 20.55 2.89
N HIS A 11 -7.21 20.50 3.60
CA HIS A 11 -8.27 21.50 3.47
C HIS A 11 -7.82 22.84 4.09
N LYS A 12 -7.80 23.89 3.27
CA LYS A 12 -7.18 25.20 3.62
C LYS A 12 -7.70 25.81 4.93
N GLN A 13 -8.99 25.68 5.21
CA GLN A 13 -9.65 26.32 6.35
C GLN A 13 -9.66 25.44 7.61
N THR A 14 -10.12 24.18 7.48
CA THR A 14 -10.26 23.27 8.63
C THR A 14 -8.96 22.58 9.02
N LYS A 15 -7.92 22.63 8.16
CA LYS A 15 -6.65 21.95 8.34
C LYS A 15 -6.74 20.43 8.41
N GLN A 16 -7.89 19.85 8.03
CA GLN A 16 -8.05 18.41 7.90
C GLN A 16 -7.22 17.89 6.72
N GLN A 17 -6.63 16.70 6.87
CA GLN A 17 -5.74 16.11 5.89
C GLN A 17 -6.26 14.75 5.43
N ILE A 18 -6.20 14.51 4.13
CA ILE A 18 -6.38 13.19 3.51
C ILE A 18 -5.02 12.77 2.95
N LYS A 19 -4.58 11.56 3.29
CA LYS A 19 -3.34 10.99 2.79
C LYS A 19 -3.66 9.90 1.77
N PHE A 20 -3.15 10.05 0.56
CA PHE A 20 -3.12 9.00 -0.45
C PHE A 20 -1.78 8.31 -0.32
N ILE A 21 -1.80 7.02 -0.01
CA ILE A 21 -0.61 6.22 0.24
C ILE A 21 -0.62 5.06 -0.73
N ASP A 22 0.53 4.77 -1.33
CA ASP A 22 0.70 3.54 -2.10
C ASP A 22 0.93 2.37 -1.13
N ALA A 23 -0.01 1.43 -1.12
CA ALA A 23 0.00 0.22 -0.30
C ALA A 23 1.29 -0.60 -0.49
N MET A 24 1.87 -0.59 -1.69
CA MET A 24 3.09 -1.33 -2.01
C MET A 24 4.34 -0.75 -1.32
N ASN A 25 4.26 0.43 -0.71
CA ASN A 25 5.35 0.92 0.14
C ASN A 25 5.53 0.10 1.43
N TYR A 26 4.51 -0.68 1.82
CA TYR A 26 4.51 -1.49 3.04
C TYR A 26 4.83 -2.96 2.80
N THR A 27 5.08 -3.35 1.55
CA THR A 27 5.39 -4.72 1.17
C THR A 27 6.69 -4.77 0.39
N GLN A 28 7.19 -5.99 0.12
CA GLN A 28 8.13 -6.15 -0.98
C GLN A 28 7.38 -5.95 -2.31
N PRO A 29 8.07 -5.48 -3.38
CA PRO A 29 7.46 -5.38 -4.70
C PRO A 29 6.82 -6.70 -5.11
N THR A 30 5.51 -6.69 -5.30
CA THR A 30 4.70 -7.87 -5.58
C THR A 30 3.50 -7.49 -6.45
N ASP A 31 2.79 -8.48 -6.97
CA ASP A 31 1.50 -8.25 -7.63
C ASP A 31 0.34 -8.47 -6.66
N LEU A 32 -0.87 -8.02 -7.06
CA LEU A 32 -2.06 -8.12 -6.22
C LEU A 32 -2.38 -9.55 -5.79
N ALA A 33 -2.16 -10.53 -6.67
CA ALA A 33 -2.50 -11.92 -6.39
C ALA A 33 -1.57 -12.52 -5.32
N ASN A 34 -0.27 -12.26 -5.44
CA ASN A 34 0.72 -12.65 -4.44
C ASN A 34 0.52 -11.86 -3.13
N PHE A 35 0.18 -10.57 -3.19
CA PHE A 35 -0.14 -9.79 -2.00
C PHE A 35 -1.33 -10.39 -1.22
N ALA A 36 -2.42 -10.70 -1.93
CA ALA A 36 -3.59 -11.35 -1.34
C ALA A 36 -3.22 -12.73 -0.76
N LYS A 37 -2.45 -13.53 -1.49
CA LYS A 37 -2.03 -14.86 -1.05
C LYS A 37 -1.15 -14.83 0.20
N ASP A 38 -0.19 -13.91 0.25
CA ASP A 38 0.81 -13.88 1.33
C ASP A 38 0.25 -13.26 2.63
N PHE A 39 -0.69 -12.33 2.50
CA PHE A 39 -1.21 -11.55 3.64
C PHE A 39 -2.71 -11.69 3.89
N GLY A 40 -3.47 -12.32 2.98
CA GLY A 40 -4.90 -12.62 3.14
C GLY A 40 -5.16 -13.96 3.82
N ASN A 41 -6.41 -14.43 3.78
CA ASN A 41 -6.79 -15.75 4.32
C ASN A 41 -6.93 -16.80 3.20
N ASN A 42 -7.13 -18.07 3.56
CA ASN A 42 -7.31 -19.17 2.62
C ASN A 42 -8.54 -19.07 1.70
N ASP A 43 -9.43 -18.10 1.94
CA ASP A 43 -10.68 -17.88 1.20
C ASP A 43 -10.54 -16.81 0.10
N ASN A 44 -9.31 -16.48 -0.31
CA ASN A 44 -9.07 -15.41 -1.27
C ASN A 44 -9.86 -15.62 -2.56
N GLU A 45 -10.75 -14.67 -2.83
CA GLU A 45 -11.48 -14.58 -4.08
C GLU A 45 -10.50 -14.51 -5.26
N SER A 46 -10.80 -15.27 -6.30
CA SER A 46 -10.02 -15.28 -7.54
C SER A 46 -10.09 -13.90 -8.18
N LYS A 47 -8.93 -13.31 -8.51
CA LYS A 47 -8.85 -12.08 -9.28
C LYS A 47 -9.63 -12.22 -10.60
N GLY A 48 -10.49 -11.25 -10.90
CA GLY A 48 -11.24 -11.20 -12.16
C GLY A 48 -10.34 -10.97 -13.38
N LEU A 49 -10.91 -11.09 -14.59
CA LEU A 49 -10.20 -10.87 -15.85
C LEU A 49 -10.74 -9.62 -16.55
N PHE A 50 -9.85 -8.68 -16.90
CA PHE A 50 -10.27 -7.46 -17.59
C PHE A 50 -9.31 -7.09 -18.75
N PRO A 51 -9.83 -6.65 -19.91
CA PRO A 51 -9.00 -6.29 -21.06
C PRO A 51 -8.46 -4.86 -20.95
N TYR A 52 -7.23 -4.70 -20.46
CA TYR A 52 -6.62 -3.36 -20.25
C TYR A 52 -6.31 -2.61 -21.54
N GLU A 53 -5.97 -3.32 -22.62
CA GLU A 53 -5.61 -2.71 -23.92
C GLU A 53 -6.82 -2.58 -24.86
N GLY A 54 -7.97 -3.16 -24.49
CA GLY A 54 -9.20 -3.12 -25.28
C GLY A 54 -9.96 -1.78 -25.21
N ILE A 55 -9.60 -0.90 -24.26
CA ILE A 55 -10.26 0.38 -24.02
C ILE A 55 -9.22 1.51 -24.06
N THR A 56 -9.57 2.59 -24.74
CA THR A 56 -8.78 3.82 -24.84
C THR A 56 -9.62 5.02 -24.45
N TYR A 57 -8.96 6.15 -24.23
CA TYR A 57 -9.63 7.43 -23.98
C TYR A 57 -10.64 7.81 -25.07
N ASP A 58 -10.39 7.42 -26.31
CA ASP A 58 -11.23 7.79 -27.45
C ASP A 58 -12.45 6.87 -27.61
N ASN A 59 -12.34 5.60 -27.19
CA ASN A 59 -13.38 4.59 -27.46
C ASN A 59 -14.17 4.13 -26.22
N TYR A 60 -13.76 4.52 -24.99
CA TYR A 60 -14.29 3.92 -23.76
C TYR A 60 -15.81 3.93 -23.69
N ASN A 61 -16.45 5.05 -24.01
CA ASN A 61 -17.90 5.16 -23.90
C ASN A 61 -18.61 4.24 -24.91
N TYR A 62 -18.10 4.14 -26.13
CA TYR A 62 -18.65 3.23 -27.14
C TYR A 62 -18.43 1.75 -26.77
N GLU A 63 -17.23 1.40 -26.30
CA GLU A 63 -16.92 0.02 -25.94
C GLU A 63 -17.63 -0.44 -24.67
N LEU A 64 -17.75 0.41 -23.65
CA LEU A 64 -18.34 0.05 -22.35
C LEU A 64 -19.87 0.02 -22.35
N ASN A 65 -20.54 0.76 -23.25
CA ASN A 65 -22.00 0.72 -23.39
C ASN A 65 -22.54 -0.56 -24.06
N LYS A 66 -21.67 -1.43 -24.58
CA LYS A 66 -22.10 -2.68 -25.23
C LYS A 66 -22.54 -3.71 -24.20
N SER A 67 -23.61 -4.43 -24.52
CA SER A 67 -24.09 -5.58 -23.74
C SER A 67 -23.35 -6.88 -24.08
N GLN A 68 -22.74 -6.99 -25.27
CA GLN A 68 -21.91 -8.16 -25.57
C GLN A 68 -20.60 -8.17 -24.77
N PRO A 69 -20.06 -9.34 -24.41
CA PRO A 69 -18.75 -9.44 -23.77
C PRO A 69 -17.62 -8.93 -24.68
N PHE A 70 -16.45 -8.68 -24.10
CA PHE A 70 -15.23 -8.39 -24.84
C PHE A 70 -14.82 -9.60 -25.68
N SER A 71 -14.20 -9.35 -26.83
CA SER A 71 -13.64 -10.43 -27.63
C SER A 71 -12.37 -10.97 -26.99
N ILE A 72 -12.02 -12.24 -27.22
CA ILE A 72 -10.78 -12.84 -26.69
C ILE A 72 -9.52 -12.02 -27.01
N ARG A 73 -9.45 -11.45 -28.22
CA ARG A 73 -8.32 -10.61 -28.66
C ARG A 73 -8.20 -9.30 -27.89
N SER A 74 -9.27 -8.84 -27.23
CA SER A 74 -9.22 -7.64 -26.40
C SER A 74 -8.34 -7.84 -25.15
N PHE A 75 -8.07 -9.09 -24.76
CA PHE A 75 -7.25 -9.44 -23.60
C PHE A 75 -5.77 -9.68 -23.94
N ASP A 76 -5.42 -9.69 -25.23
CA ASP A 76 -4.04 -9.83 -25.65
C ASP A 76 -3.25 -8.61 -25.18
N SER A 77 -2.11 -8.84 -24.52
CA SER A 77 -1.22 -7.78 -24.07
C SER A 77 -0.02 -7.67 -25.00
N GLN A 78 0.05 -6.57 -25.75
CA GLN A 78 1.22 -6.23 -26.55
C GLN A 78 2.43 -5.95 -25.68
N LEU A 79 2.21 -5.32 -24.51
CA LEU A 79 3.29 -4.94 -23.60
C LEU A 79 3.98 -6.16 -22.96
N LYS A 80 3.22 -7.22 -22.68
CA LYS A 80 3.74 -8.48 -22.10
C LYS A 80 3.98 -9.57 -23.15
N ASN A 81 3.67 -9.31 -24.42
CA ASN A 81 3.65 -10.29 -25.50
C ASN A 81 2.94 -11.59 -25.09
N LYS A 82 1.75 -11.46 -24.46
CA LYS A 82 0.97 -12.57 -23.93
C LYS A 82 -0.44 -12.52 -24.51
N THR A 83 -0.91 -13.65 -25.02
CA THR A 83 -2.29 -13.82 -25.48
C THR A 83 -3.15 -14.47 -24.42
N MET A 84 -4.45 -14.23 -24.48
CA MET A 84 -5.44 -14.89 -23.62
C MET A 84 -5.52 -16.40 -23.94
N SER A 85 -5.65 -17.24 -22.92
CA SER A 85 -5.94 -18.66 -23.12
C SER A 85 -7.45 -18.88 -23.30
N ASP A 86 -7.84 -19.94 -24.01
CA ASP A 86 -9.26 -20.26 -24.18
C ASP A 86 -9.94 -20.55 -22.83
N ASP A 87 -9.24 -21.22 -21.90
CA ASP A 87 -9.76 -21.54 -20.57
C ASP A 87 -10.02 -20.27 -19.74
N ASP A 88 -9.05 -19.34 -19.71
CA ASP A 88 -9.21 -18.04 -19.02
C ASP A 88 -10.34 -17.22 -19.67
N TYR A 89 -10.48 -17.29 -21.00
CA TYR A 89 -11.56 -16.61 -21.70
C TYR A 89 -12.93 -17.19 -21.37
N GLN A 90 -13.05 -18.52 -21.19
CA GLN A 90 -14.30 -19.12 -20.71
C GLN A 90 -14.65 -18.68 -19.29
N LEU A 91 -13.66 -18.57 -18.40
CA LEU A 91 -13.86 -18.02 -17.05
C LEU A 91 -14.40 -16.59 -17.13
N TYR A 92 -13.79 -15.74 -17.94
CA TYR A 92 -14.28 -14.39 -18.20
C TYR A 92 -15.73 -14.38 -18.70
N LEU A 93 -16.08 -15.21 -19.70
CA LEU A 93 -17.43 -15.26 -20.25
C LEU A 93 -18.47 -15.71 -19.21
N SER A 94 -18.11 -16.68 -18.37
CA SER A 94 -18.99 -17.21 -17.32
C SER A 94 -19.31 -16.18 -16.24
N ASP A 95 -18.39 -15.23 -16.00
CA ASP A 95 -18.59 -14.13 -15.07
C ASP A 95 -19.33 -12.96 -15.74
N ALA A 96 -18.86 -12.53 -16.92
CA ALA A 96 -19.38 -11.39 -17.67
C ALA A 96 -20.88 -11.51 -18.03
N ILE A 97 -21.41 -12.74 -18.17
CA ILE A 97 -22.83 -12.97 -18.46
C ILE A 97 -23.77 -12.46 -17.37
N ASN A 98 -23.27 -12.27 -16.15
CA ASN A 98 -24.06 -11.77 -15.02
C ASN A 98 -24.30 -10.25 -15.07
N TYR A 99 -23.73 -9.56 -16.06
CA TYR A 99 -23.73 -8.10 -16.16
C TYR A 99 -24.36 -7.63 -17.48
N ALA A 100 -25.23 -6.62 -17.40
CA ALA A 100 -26.02 -6.16 -18.54
C ALA A 100 -25.19 -5.39 -19.57
N THR A 101 -24.17 -4.67 -19.10
CA THR A 101 -23.23 -3.91 -19.92
C THR A 101 -21.81 -4.13 -19.44
N ARG A 102 -20.83 -3.78 -20.29
CA ARG A 102 -19.43 -3.78 -19.88
C ARG A 102 -19.12 -2.71 -18.83
N TRP A 103 -19.95 -1.68 -18.67
CA TRP A 103 -19.88 -0.75 -17.53
C TRP A 103 -20.14 -1.47 -16.21
N ASP A 104 -21.22 -2.26 -16.16
CA ASP A 104 -21.58 -3.03 -14.97
C ASP A 104 -20.47 -4.03 -14.62
N TYR A 105 -19.91 -4.70 -15.65
CA TYR A 105 -18.77 -5.60 -15.47
C TYR A 105 -17.51 -4.87 -14.98
N LEU A 106 -17.17 -3.71 -15.55
CA LEU A 106 -16.01 -2.91 -15.10
C LEU A 106 -16.17 -2.47 -13.64
N GLN A 107 -17.37 -2.07 -13.23
CA GLN A 107 -17.63 -1.72 -11.84
C GLN A 107 -17.38 -2.92 -10.93
N HIS A 108 -17.98 -4.07 -11.24
CA HIS A 108 -17.77 -5.30 -10.47
C HIS A 108 -16.30 -5.69 -10.39
N TYR A 109 -15.59 -5.68 -11.52
CA TYR A 109 -14.18 -5.99 -11.59
C TYR A 109 -13.34 -5.07 -10.67
N ASN A 110 -13.60 -3.76 -10.69
CA ASN A 110 -12.88 -2.80 -9.84
C ASN A 110 -13.21 -3.00 -8.35
N GLU A 111 -14.46 -3.32 -8.04
CA GLU A 111 -14.89 -3.64 -6.67
C GLU A 111 -14.18 -4.89 -6.15
N LEU A 112 -14.14 -5.96 -6.95
CA LEU A 112 -13.44 -7.20 -6.63
C LEU A 112 -11.94 -6.97 -6.41
N ASP A 113 -11.26 -6.27 -7.32
CA ASP A 113 -9.84 -5.93 -7.20
C ASP A 113 -9.56 -5.12 -5.92
N THR A 114 -10.51 -4.26 -5.50
CA THR A 114 -10.38 -3.47 -4.27
C THR A 114 -10.66 -4.32 -3.02
N GLN A 115 -11.68 -5.16 -3.04
CA GLN A 115 -12.08 -6.00 -1.90
C GLN A 115 -10.96 -6.96 -1.50
N ILE A 116 -10.29 -7.58 -2.48
CA ILE A 116 -9.16 -8.48 -2.27
C ILE A 116 -7.99 -7.79 -1.53
N MET A 117 -7.87 -6.46 -1.60
CA MET A 117 -6.82 -5.72 -0.89
C MET A 117 -7.13 -5.44 0.58
N ILE A 118 -8.40 -5.36 0.96
CA ILE A 118 -8.81 -4.86 2.29
C ILE A 118 -8.24 -5.75 3.39
N GLN A 119 -8.49 -7.05 3.30
CA GLN A 119 -8.11 -7.99 4.34
C GLN A 119 -6.58 -8.15 4.51
N PRO A 120 -5.79 -8.32 3.44
CA PRO A 120 -4.33 -8.22 3.52
C PRO A 120 -3.81 -6.97 4.22
N LEU A 121 -4.40 -5.80 3.94
CA LEU A 121 -4.01 -4.55 4.59
C LEU A 121 -4.37 -4.53 6.07
N ASP A 122 -5.56 -5.00 6.44
CA ASP A 122 -5.96 -5.13 7.85
C ASP A 122 -5.02 -6.09 8.60
N ASN A 123 -4.65 -7.22 7.99
CA ASN A 123 -3.71 -8.17 8.56
C ASN A 123 -2.33 -7.55 8.77
N LEU A 124 -1.84 -6.75 7.81
CA LEU A 124 -0.59 -6.01 7.97
C LEU A 124 -0.67 -4.96 9.09
N ILE A 125 -1.73 -4.15 9.13
CA ILE A 125 -1.95 -3.15 10.19
C ILE A 125 -1.94 -3.84 11.55
N ASN A 126 -2.68 -4.94 11.68
CA ASN A 126 -2.75 -5.73 12.92
C ASN A 126 -1.38 -6.33 13.31
N TRP A 127 -0.58 -6.78 12.34
CA TRP A 127 0.76 -7.30 12.60
C TRP A 127 1.70 -6.22 13.17
N PHE A 128 1.74 -5.02 12.58
CA PHE A 128 2.51 -3.91 13.12
C PHE A 128 2.01 -3.45 14.49
N TYR A 129 0.68 -3.48 14.69
CA TYR A 129 0.06 -3.10 15.94
C TYR A 129 0.49 -3.98 17.12
N GLN A 130 0.81 -5.26 16.89
CA GLN A 130 1.36 -6.16 17.93
C GLN A 130 2.67 -5.63 18.56
N TYR A 131 3.39 -4.76 17.86
CA TYR A 131 4.62 -4.12 18.31
C TYR A 131 4.39 -2.67 18.79
N ASN A 132 3.13 -2.24 18.98
CA ASN A 132 2.74 -0.85 19.25
C ASN A 132 3.20 0.13 18.16
N VAL A 133 3.29 -0.32 16.91
CA VAL A 133 3.65 0.51 15.75
C VAL A 133 2.41 0.75 14.90
N ASP A 134 2.04 2.02 14.71
CA ASP A 134 1.04 2.41 13.70
C ASP A 134 1.68 2.38 12.32
N MET A 135 1.35 1.36 11.53
CA MET A 135 1.88 1.15 10.18
C MET A 135 1.73 2.38 9.26
N LEU A 136 0.58 3.05 9.34
CA LEU A 136 0.20 4.13 8.42
C LEU A 136 0.79 5.48 8.83
N SER A 137 1.34 5.57 10.05
CA SER A 137 2.07 6.75 10.50
C SER A 137 3.43 6.91 9.81
N PHE A 138 4.00 5.82 9.26
CA PHE A 138 5.29 5.82 8.57
C PHE A 138 5.14 5.69 7.05
N MET A 139 6.15 6.16 6.31
CA MET A 139 6.13 6.22 4.84
C MET A 139 6.52 4.90 4.14
N SER A 140 6.99 3.89 4.86
CA SER A 140 7.46 2.65 4.24
C SER A 140 7.60 1.49 5.23
N LEU A 141 7.67 0.27 4.68
CA LEU A 141 8.00 -0.96 5.39
C LEU A 141 9.32 -0.83 6.19
N ALA A 142 10.35 -0.24 5.58
CA ALA A 142 11.65 -0.06 6.25
C ALA A 142 11.56 0.88 7.46
N ALA A 143 10.76 1.94 7.36
CA ALA A 143 10.54 2.85 8.48
C ALA A 143 9.77 2.16 9.62
N ASN A 144 8.72 1.40 9.28
CA ASN A 144 7.99 0.59 10.25
C ASN A 144 8.89 -0.47 10.92
N ALA A 145 9.70 -1.19 10.15
CA ALA A 145 10.63 -2.19 10.68
C ALA A 145 11.67 -1.57 11.62
N ASN A 146 12.14 -0.35 11.33
CA ASN A 146 13.02 0.38 12.22
C ASN A 146 12.30 0.79 13.53
N ALA A 147 11.04 1.20 13.46
CA ALA A 147 10.23 1.47 14.64
C ALA A 147 10.06 0.22 15.52
N ILE A 148 9.76 -0.94 14.92
CA ILE A 148 9.71 -2.23 15.63
C ILE A 148 11.06 -2.54 16.29
N LYS A 149 12.17 -2.39 15.55
CA LYS A 149 13.52 -2.65 16.07
C LYS A 149 13.78 -1.85 17.35
N TYR A 150 13.43 -0.57 17.37
CA TYR A 150 13.58 0.27 18.57
C TYR A 150 12.60 -0.09 19.67
N ALA A 151 11.34 -0.40 19.34
CA ALA A 151 10.35 -0.86 20.31
C ALA A 151 10.84 -2.12 21.05
N ILE A 152 11.47 -3.06 20.34
CA ILE A 152 12.05 -4.27 20.93
C ILE A 152 13.32 -3.95 21.73
N ALA A 153 14.23 -3.14 21.19
CA ALA A 153 15.51 -2.82 21.84
C ALA A 153 15.33 -2.10 23.19
N TYR A 154 14.26 -1.31 23.31
CA TYR A 154 13.95 -0.55 24.52
C TYR A 154 12.76 -1.12 25.30
N LYS A 155 12.32 -2.36 25.02
CA LYS A 155 11.13 -2.93 25.66
C LYS A 155 11.22 -2.99 27.20
N ASP A 156 12.42 -3.25 27.72
CA ASP A 156 12.72 -3.35 29.15
C ASP A 156 13.42 -2.10 29.70
N PHE A 157 13.48 -1.03 28.89
CA PHE A 157 14.16 0.20 29.26
C PHE A 157 13.28 1.02 30.19
N ASP A 158 13.71 1.16 31.44
CA ASP A 158 13.10 2.03 32.43
C ASP A 158 14.03 3.23 32.67
N LEU A 159 13.56 4.42 32.31
CA LEU A 159 14.31 5.66 32.52
C LEU A 159 14.70 5.88 33.99
N ASN A 160 13.89 5.41 34.95
CA ASN A 160 14.14 5.60 36.38
C ASN A 160 15.16 4.60 36.94
N VAL A 161 15.40 3.49 36.25
CA VAL A 161 16.32 2.42 36.68
C VAL A 161 17.60 2.44 35.86
N ASN A 162 17.49 2.53 34.54
CA ASN A 162 18.61 2.43 33.61
C ASN A 162 19.36 3.75 33.43
N TYR A 163 18.73 4.88 33.72
CA TYR A 163 19.42 6.16 33.84
C TYR A 163 19.51 6.55 35.32
N PRO A 164 20.72 6.84 35.84
CA PRO A 164 20.81 7.38 37.18
C PRO A 164 20.06 8.70 37.22
N GLN A 165 19.06 8.83 38.10
CA GLN A 165 18.49 10.14 38.43
C GLN A 165 19.65 11.06 38.78
N GLN A 166 19.72 12.23 38.14
CA GLN A 166 20.81 13.20 38.30
C GLN A 166 21.22 13.25 39.77
N SER A 167 22.39 12.69 40.08
CA SER A 167 22.91 12.85 41.43
C SER A 167 23.10 14.34 41.65
N LYS A 168 22.73 14.88 42.81
CA LYS A 168 23.04 16.28 43.17
C LYS A 168 24.53 16.63 43.09
N LYS A 169 25.40 15.63 42.85
CA LYS A 169 26.85 15.74 42.66
C LYS A 169 27.29 15.78 41.20
N SER A 170 26.39 15.66 40.21
CA SER A 170 26.78 15.79 38.81
C SER A 170 27.06 17.26 38.51
N THR A 171 28.27 17.59 38.09
CA THR A 171 28.59 18.93 37.56
C THR A 171 27.78 19.14 36.28
N PRO A 172 26.89 20.14 36.22
CA PRO A 172 26.19 20.47 34.99
C PRO A 172 27.20 20.80 33.90
N PHE A 173 27.01 20.23 32.71
CA PHE A 173 27.79 20.68 31.56
C PHE A 173 27.38 22.12 31.23
N ILE A 174 28.31 23.05 31.35
CA ILE A 174 28.11 24.44 30.92
C ILE A 174 28.59 24.53 29.48
N LEU A 175 27.66 24.71 28.55
CA LEU A 175 27.99 24.98 27.16
C LEU A 175 28.60 26.39 27.06
N SER A 176 29.93 26.48 27.05
CA SER A 176 30.64 27.74 26.81
C SER A 176 30.78 28.01 25.32
N GLN A 177 30.87 29.29 24.95
CA GLN A 177 31.14 29.71 23.57
C GLN A 177 32.47 29.12 23.05
N SER A 178 33.49 29.01 23.90
CA SER A 178 34.78 28.42 23.54
C SER A 178 34.69 26.92 23.23
N TYR A 179 33.89 26.17 24.01
CA TYR A 179 33.62 24.76 23.73
C TYR A 179 32.85 24.58 22.43
N TRP A 180 31.86 25.43 22.15
CA TRP A 180 31.13 25.40 20.89
C TRP A 180 32.05 25.67 19.70
N ASN A 181 32.88 26.71 19.79
CA ASN A 181 33.81 27.08 18.72
C ASN A 181 34.83 25.96 18.44
N SER A 182 35.31 25.22 19.44
CA SER A 182 36.24 24.09 19.22
C SER A 182 35.59 22.88 18.53
N LYS A 183 34.26 22.78 18.52
CA LYS A 183 33.53 21.72 17.81
C LYS A 183 33.13 22.11 16.40
N VAL A 184 32.88 23.40 16.16
CA VAL A 184 32.33 23.89 14.89
C VAL A 184 33.42 24.46 13.98
N ILE A 185 34.45 25.07 14.55
CA ILE A 185 35.42 25.85 13.76
C ILE A 185 36.67 25.03 13.39
N GLY A 186 37.01 23.99 14.16
CA GLY A 186 38.17 23.13 13.90
C GLY A 186 39.50 23.82 14.19
#